data_AF-A0A9X0B4I3-F1
#
_entry.id   AF-A0A9X0B4I3-F1
#
_cell.length_a   1.000
_cell.length_b   1.000
_cell.length_c   1.000
_cell.angle_alpha   90.00
_cell.angle_beta   90.00
_cell.angle_gamma   90.00
#
_symmetry.space_group_name_H-M   'P 1'
#
loop_
_entity.id
_entity.type
_entity.pdbx_description
1 polymer ?
#
loop_
_entity_poly.entity_id
_entity_poly.type
_entity_poly.pdbx_seq_one_letter_code
_entity_poly.pdbx_strand_id
1 'polypeptide(L)'
;MNSIEPMFNTSIRFIFILGGHLNLAAHSPPALFQIHCRSLFWIAYVMDNELCLRTCRPPAICTDYCDLTFPSAREIAIEFCLSDLQIPSIQILPHLFPTDLRLASIQSRISKALHSPRAASKSDAELLKTIRELDDAIDDWYKSLPLSYDISAFPAQGIMTREEALGCQIMLHIQHKYCIVAIHQMSTGCAAWIADPGSQALGIKLSLEVAANASRALLQKFLGAKALFQQGGFW
;
A
#
# COMPACT_ATOMS: atom_id res chain seq x y z
N MET A 1 -21.73 0.03 8.98
CA MET A 1 -20.67 0.74 8.23
C MET A 1 -20.62 2.25 8.51
N ASN A 2 -21.72 2.94 8.86
CA ASN A 2 -21.72 4.42 9.01
C ASN A 2 -20.88 5.02 10.15
N SER A 3 -20.39 4.22 11.11
CA SER A 3 -19.64 4.72 12.28
C SER A 3 -18.11 4.71 12.13
N ILE A 4 -17.56 3.96 11.17
CA ILE A 4 -16.10 3.69 11.14
C ILE A 4 -15.34 4.88 10.53
N GLU A 5 -15.86 5.47 9.46
CA GLU A 5 -15.21 6.56 8.74
C GLU A 5 -15.13 7.87 9.57
N PRO A 6 -16.16 8.28 10.32
CA PRO A 6 -16.04 9.41 11.25
C PRO A 6 -15.01 9.18 12.35
N MET A 7 -14.94 7.96 12.90
CA MET A 7 -13.95 7.61 13.92
C MET A 7 -12.54 7.66 13.36
N PHE A 8 -12.32 7.08 12.17
CA PHE A 8 -11.01 7.11 11.50
C PHE A 8 -10.54 8.54 11.21
N ASN A 9 -11.43 9.39 10.67
CA ASN A 9 -11.13 10.81 10.46
C ASN A 9 -10.78 11.54 11.76
N THR A 10 -11.49 11.24 12.84
CA THR A 10 -11.22 11.83 14.16
C THR A 10 -9.85 11.38 14.69
N SER A 11 -9.50 10.11 14.55
CA SER A 11 -8.18 9.59 14.91
C SER A 11 -7.06 10.26 14.12
N ILE A 12 -7.25 10.49 12.81
CA ILE A 12 -6.29 11.24 12.00
C ILE A 12 -6.09 12.66 12.55
N ARG A 13 -7.16 13.35 12.94
CA ARG A 13 -7.03 14.69 13.54
C ARG A 13 -6.20 14.66 14.83
N PHE A 14 -6.40 13.67 15.69
CA PHE A 14 -5.58 13.51 16.89
C PHE A 14 -4.11 13.22 16.55
N ILE A 15 -3.83 12.33 15.61
CA ILE A 15 -2.46 12.06 15.13
C ILE A 15 -1.78 13.36 14.66
N PHE A 16 -2.51 14.23 13.96
CA PHE A 16 -2.00 15.53 13.52
C PHE A 16 -1.73 16.48 14.70
N ILE A 17 -2.65 16.58 15.66
CA ILE A 17 -2.49 17.40 16.88
C ILE A 17 -1.25 16.95 17.68
N LEU A 18 -0.99 15.65 17.75
CA LEU A 18 0.15 15.08 18.46
C LEU A 18 1.46 15.13 17.64
N GLY A 19 1.43 15.65 16.41
CA GLY A 19 2.61 15.82 15.57
C GLY A 19 3.11 14.56 14.87
N GLY A 20 2.33 13.46 14.84
CA GLY A 20 2.77 12.20 14.23
C GLY A 20 3.06 12.29 12.72
N HIS A 21 2.46 13.26 12.04
CA HIS A 21 2.69 13.55 10.62
C HIS A 21 4.06 14.18 10.33
N LEU A 22 4.83 14.57 11.34
CA LEU A 22 6.15 15.20 11.20
C LEU A 22 7.26 14.23 11.61
N ASN A 23 8.42 14.31 10.94
CA ASN A 23 9.63 13.65 11.39
C ASN A 23 10.40 14.57 12.34
N LEU A 24 10.09 14.48 13.63
CA LEU A 24 10.73 15.30 14.67
C LEU A 24 12.11 14.77 15.11
N ALA A 25 12.54 13.61 14.62
CA ALA A 25 13.81 12.98 14.96
C ALA A 25 15.04 13.72 14.39
N ALA A 26 14.85 14.70 13.51
CA ALA A 26 15.93 15.44 12.85
C ALA A 26 16.75 16.34 13.79
N HIS A 27 16.24 16.68 14.98
CA HIS A 27 16.85 17.70 15.85
C HIS A 27 17.26 17.20 17.25
N SER A 28 16.84 15.99 17.65
CA SER A 28 17.18 15.33 18.92
C SER A 28 16.73 13.88 18.87
N PRO A 29 17.30 12.95 19.67
CA PRO A 29 16.79 11.58 19.73
C PRO A 29 15.29 11.63 20.08
N PRO A 30 14.41 11.07 19.24
CA PRO A 30 12.98 11.20 19.44
C PRO A 30 12.57 10.49 20.73
N ALA A 31 11.74 11.14 21.53
CA ALA A 31 11.16 10.52 22.71
C ALA A 31 10.27 9.33 22.29
N LEU A 32 10.12 8.31 23.16
CA LEU A 32 9.26 7.15 22.90
C LEU A 32 7.86 7.54 22.42
N PHE A 33 7.30 8.58 23.03
CA PHE A 33 6.00 9.14 22.65
C PHE A 33 5.96 9.62 21.18
N GLN A 34 7.03 10.25 20.68
CA GLN A 34 7.09 10.74 19.29
C GLN A 34 7.20 9.58 18.30
N ILE A 35 8.00 8.56 18.62
CA ILE A 35 8.11 7.32 17.84
C ILE A 35 6.73 6.68 17.71
N HIS A 36 6.01 6.55 18.83
CA HIS A 36 4.67 5.97 18.83
C HIS A 36 3.67 6.78 17.99
N CYS A 37 3.65 8.11 18.15
CA CYS A 37 2.78 8.97 17.33
C CYS A 37 3.10 8.86 15.83
N ARG A 38 4.40 8.73 15.49
CA ARG A 38 4.87 8.54 14.12
C ARG A 38 4.45 7.18 13.56
N SER A 39 4.50 6.12 14.36
CA SER A 39 4.03 4.78 14.00
C SER A 39 2.52 4.76 13.75
N LEU A 40 1.73 5.42 14.62
CA LEU A 40 0.29 5.58 14.42
C LEU A 40 -0.04 6.35 13.13
N PHE A 41 0.75 7.38 12.80
CA PHE A 41 0.63 8.08 11.51
C PHE A 41 0.82 7.13 10.34
N TRP A 42 1.86 6.28 10.36
CA TRP A 42 2.11 5.33 9.28
C TRP A 42 1.01 4.29 9.12
N ILE A 43 0.46 3.78 10.24
CA ILE A 43 -0.71 2.89 10.21
C ILE A 43 -1.91 3.60 9.58
N ALA A 44 -2.21 4.83 10.00
CA ALA A 44 -3.30 5.60 9.42
C ALA A 44 -3.06 5.90 7.94
N TYR A 45 -1.84 6.23 7.53
CA TYR A 45 -1.46 6.45 6.14
C TYR A 45 -1.69 5.20 5.28
N VAL A 46 -1.26 4.03 5.75
CA VAL A 46 -1.52 2.76 5.06
C VAL A 46 -3.02 2.53 4.87
N MET A 47 -3.78 2.62 5.96
CA MET A 47 -5.21 2.35 5.95
C MET A 47 -5.98 3.32 5.05
N ASP A 48 -5.63 4.61 5.07
CA ASP A 48 -6.27 5.65 4.27
C ASP A 48 -6.03 5.40 2.77
N ASN A 49 -4.81 5.03 2.37
CA ASN A 49 -4.50 4.76 0.97
C ASN A 49 -5.13 3.45 0.47
N GLU A 50 -5.19 2.41 1.30
CA GLU A 50 -5.92 1.18 0.96
C GLU A 50 -7.42 1.46 0.77
N LEU A 51 -8.03 2.21 1.68
CA LEU A 51 -9.44 2.55 1.62
C LEU A 51 -9.75 3.43 0.41
N CYS A 52 -8.91 4.43 0.15
CA CYS A 52 -8.98 5.31 -1.00
C CYS A 52 -8.95 4.52 -2.31
N LEU A 53 -8.02 3.57 -2.45
CA LEU A 53 -7.90 2.74 -3.64
C LEU A 53 -9.13 1.82 -3.81
N ARG A 54 -9.64 1.25 -2.71
CA ARG A 54 -10.80 0.33 -2.73
C ARG A 54 -12.14 0.99 -2.99
N THR A 55 -12.33 2.21 -2.49
CA THR A 55 -13.63 2.90 -2.52
C THR A 55 -13.68 4.02 -3.56
N CYS A 56 -12.56 4.34 -4.18
CA CYS A 56 -12.38 5.51 -5.06
C CYS A 56 -12.81 6.83 -4.38
N ARG A 57 -12.77 6.90 -3.05
CA ARG A 57 -13.03 8.12 -2.28
C ARG A 57 -11.73 8.89 -2.07
N PRO A 58 -11.80 10.23 -1.90
CA PRO A 58 -10.62 11.01 -1.57
C PRO A 58 -9.96 10.55 -0.26
N PRO A 59 -8.62 10.61 -0.15
CA PRO A 59 -7.93 10.28 1.08
C PRO A 59 -8.26 11.32 2.18
N ALA A 60 -8.35 10.85 3.43
CA ALA A 60 -8.51 11.71 4.59
C ALA A 60 -7.21 12.46 4.94
N ILE A 61 -6.05 11.87 4.65
CA ILE A 61 -4.73 12.45 4.89
C ILE A 61 -4.30 13.25 3.66
N CYS A 62 -4.13 14.56 3.84
CA CYS A 62 -3.51 15.41 2.83
C CYS A 62 -1.98 15.33 2.95
N THR A 63 -1.35 14.59 2.05
CA THR A 63 0.11 14.35 2.10
C THR A 63 0.96 15.61 1.97
N ASP A 64 0.41 16.70 1.40
CA ASP A 64 1.12 17.97 1.24
C ASP A 64 1.44 18.61 2.61
N TYR A 65 0.77 18.16 3.67
CA TYR A 65 1.00 18.56 5.06
C TYR A 65 1.73 17.47 5.86
N CYS A 66 2.34 16.48 5.21
CA CYS A 66 2.97 15.35 5.89
C CYS A 66 4.46 15.25 5.53
N ASP A 67 5.28 14.95 6.52
CA ASP A 67 6.61 14.39 6.27
C ASP A 67 6.46 12.90 5.98
N LEU A 68 6.87 12.46 4.79
CA LEU A 68 6.77 11.06 4.36
C LEU A 68 8.12 10.33 4.41
N THR A 69 9.09 10.83 5.18
CA THR A 69 10.35 10.13 5.45
C THR A 69 10.06 8.86 6.24
N PHE A 70 10.36 7.70 5.63
CA PHE A 70 10.13 6.39 6.25
C PHE A 70 10.84 6.26 7.61
N PRO A 71 10.26 5.50 8.55
CA PRO A 71 10.87 5.27 9.85
C PRO A 71 12.19 4.50 9.67
N SER A 72 13.20 4.92 10.41
CA SER A 72 14.48 4.23 10.48
C SER A 72 14.34 2.86 11.16
N ALA A 73 15.27 1.95 10.88
CA ALA A 73 15.29 0.63 11.54
C ALA A 73 15.31 0.72 13.07
N ARG A 74 15.94 1.77 13.62
CA ARG A 74 15.98 2.04 15.06
C ARG A 74 14.61 2.42 15.62
N GLU A 75 13.89 3.32 14.94
CA GLU A 75 12.54 3.73 15.37
C GLU A 75 11.57 2.54 15.38
N ILE A 76 11.67 1.68 14.36
CA ILE A 76 10.90 0.44 14.28
C ILE A 76 11.25 -0.52 15.41
N ALA A 77 12.54 -0.73 15.67
CA ALA A 77 12.96 -1.62 16.75
C ALA A 77 12.45 -1.13 18.12
N ILE A 78 12.44 0.19 18.35
CA ILE A 78 11.90 0.79 19.56
C ILE A 78 10.38 0.59 19.66
N GLU A 79 9.63 0.88 18.59
CA GLU A 79 8.16 0.78 18.59
C GLU A 79 7.69 -0.65 18.86
N PHE A 80 8.33 -1.63 18.20
CA PHE A 80 7.94 -3.03 18.25
C PHE A 80 8.75 -3.84 19.28
N CYS A 81 9.52 -3.16 20.15
CA CYS A 81 10.34 -3.79 21.19
C CYS A 81 11.26 -4.91 20.67
N LEU A 82 11.85 -4.73 19.47
CA LEU A 82 12.76 -5.69 18.85
C LEU A 82 14.16 -5.56 19.46
N SER A 83 14.84 -6.68 19.66
CA SER A 83 16.20 -6.72 20.20
C SER A 83 17.26 -6.33 19.15
N ASP A 84 18.45 -5.87 19.58
CA ASP A 84 19.58 -5.55 18.68
C ASP A 84 20.08 -6.75 17.85
N LEU A 85 19.77 -7.97 18.26
CA LEU A 85 20.04 -9.21 17.50
C LEU A 85 18.93 -9.57 16.49
N GLN A 86 17.80 -8.86 16.55
CA GLN A 86 16.63 -8.96 15.68
C GLN A 86 16.51 -7.75 14.74
N ILE A 87 17.57 -6.93 14.60
CA ILE A 87 17.54 -5.71 13.78
C ILE A 87 17.06 -6.10 12.39
N PRO A 88 15.83 -5.70 12.01
CA PRO A 88 15.25 -6.15 10.79
C PRO A 88 16.07 -5.56 9.65
N SER A 89 16.56 -6.42 8.76
CA SER A 89 16.81 -5.94 7.41
C SER A 89 15.52 -5.26 6.91
N ILE A 90 15.63 -4.27 6.01
CA ILE A 90 14.50 -3.57 5.36
C ILE A 90 13.41 -4.54 4.85
N GLN A 91 13.76 -5.81 4.67
CA GLN A 91 12.93 -6.94 4.30
C GLN A 91 11.83 -7.32 5.32
N ILE A 92 11.93 -6.96 6.61
CA ILE A 92 10.90 -7.30 7.63
C ILE A 92 9.84 -6.19 7.79
N LEU A 93 10.14 -4.95 7.35
CA LEU A 93 9.21 -3.81 7.39
C LEU A 93 7.77 -4.13 6.92
N PRO A 94 7.58 -4.87 5.80
CA PRO A 94 6.25 -5.21 5.29
C PRO A 94 5.39 -6.06 6.23
N HIS A 95 6.00 -6.65 7.27
CA HIS A 95 5.36 -7.54 8.22
C HIS A 95 4.99 -6.86 9.56
N LEU A 96 5.49 -5.65 9.81
CA LEU A 96 5.27 -4.92 11.07
C LEU A 96 4.12 -3.91 11.00
N PHE A 97 3.78 -3.50 9.78
CA PHE A 97 2.60 -2.70 9.48
C PHE A 97 1.56 -3.59 8.78
N PRO A 98 0.28 -3.15 8.68
CA PRO A 98 -0.72 -3.90 7.92
C PRO A 98 -0.32 -4.21 6.46
N THR A 99 0.61 -3.42 5.89
CA THR A 99 1.32 -3.70 4.64
C THR A 99 2.63 -2.90 4.56
N ASP A 100 3.36 -3.00 3.44
CA ASP A 100 4.57 -2.23 3.15
C ASP A 100 4.27 -0.73 2.95
N LEU A 101 5.00 0.14 3.65
CA LEU A 101 4.85 1.60 3.54
C LEU A 101 5.14 2.13 2.13
N ARG A 102 6.05 1.47 1.39
CA ARG A 102 6.36 1.79 -0.01
C ARG A 102 5.15 1.49 -0.90
N LEU A 103 4.45 0.39 -0.64
CA LEU A 103 3.23 0.06 -1.35
C LEU A 103 2.14 1.10 -1.10
N ALA A 104 1.91 1.49 0.16
CA ALA A 104 0.95 2.54 0.50
C ALA A 104 1.26 3.87 -0.22
N SER A 105 2.55 4.22 -0.36
CA SER A 105 2.95 5.38 -1.16
C SER A 105 2.61 5.23 -2.64
N ILE A 106 2.75 4.02 -3.23
CA ILE A 106 2.37 3.78 -4.61
C ILE A 106 0.84 3.82 -4.76
N GLN A 107 0.09 3.23 -3.83
CA GLN A 107 -1.38 3.31 -3.80
C GLN A 107 -1.87 4.77 -3.76
N SER A 108 -1.21 5.61 -2.95
CA SER A 108 -1.47 7.06 -2.92
C SER A 108 -1.29 7.72 -4.29
N ARG A 109 -0.21 7.37 -5.00
CA ARG A 109 0.06 7.86 -6.35
C ARG A 109 -0.99 7.38 -7.35
N ILE A 110 -1.39 6.10 -7.30
CA ILE A 110 -2.45 5.55 -8.16
C ILE A 110 -3.73 6.36 -7.98
N SER A 111 -4.21 6.50 -6.73
CA SER A 111 -5.44 7.22 -6.42
C SER A 111 -5.39 8.69 -6.90
N LYS A 112 -4.30 9.41 -6.63
CA LYS A 112 -4.18 10.81 -7.09
C LYS A 112 -4.08 10.93 -8.61
N ALA A 113 -3.29 10.06 -9.24
CA ALA A 113 -2.93 10.21 -10.64
C ALA A 113 -4.00 9.64 -11.59
N LEU A 114 -4.82 8.70 -11.14
CA LEU A 114 -5.82 8.01 -11.96
C LEU A 114 -7.25 8.18 -11.43
N HIS A 115 -7.47 8.39 -10.12
CA HIS A 115 -8.84 8.44 -9.54
C HIS A 115 -9.29 9.87 -9.15
N SER A 116 -8.41 10.87 -9.26
CA SER A 116 -8.80 12.25 -8.96
C SER A 116 -9.54 12.91 -10.12
N PRO A 117 -10.38 13.95 -9.89
CA PRO A 117 -10.98 14.72 -10.98
C PRO A 117 -9.95 15.32 -11.95
N ARG A 118 -8.73 15.60 -11.47
CA ARG A 118 -7.61 16.09 -12.30
C ARG A 118 -7.04 15.00 -13.22
N ALA A 119 -7.27 13.73 -12.92
CA ALA A 119 -6.87 12.64 -13.81
C ALA A 119 -7.65 12.68 -15.12
N ALA A 120 -8.93 13.09 -15.07
CA ALA A 120 -9.79 13.19 -16.25
C ALA A 120 -9.36 14.26 -17.26
N SER A 121 -8.55 15.24 -16.82
CA SER A 121 -8.02 16.30 -17.70
C SER A 121 -6.68 15.97 -18.35
N LYS A 122 -6.12 14.78 -18.10
CA LYS A 122 -4.84 14.36 -18.71
C LYS A 122 -5.01 14.02 -20.19
N SER A 123 -4.04 14.40 -21.01
CA SER A 123 -3.93 13.89 -22.38
C SER A 123 -3.59 12.40 -22.41
N ASP A 124 -3.82 11.74 -23.55
CA ASP A 124 -3.49 10.33 -23.74
C ASP A 124 -2.01 10.02 -23.48
N ALA A 125 -1.11 10.90 -23.94
CA ALA A 125 0.32 10.74 -23.73
C ALA A 125 0.70 10.82 -22.24
N GLU A 126 0.10 11.77 -21.51
CA GLU A 126 0.33 11.92 -20.06
C GLU A 126 -0.25 10.75 -19.27
N LEU A 127 -1.41 10.24 -19.68
CA LEU A 127 -2.03 9.06 -19.07
C LEU A 127 -1.18 7.81 -19.31
N LEU A 128 -0.75 7.55 -20.55
CA LEU A 128 0.13 6.41 -20.87
C LEU A 128 1.47 6.49 -20.13
N LYS A 129 2.04 7.69 -20.02
CA LYS A 129 3.25 7.91 -19.20
C LYS A 129 2.97 7.58 -17.73
N THR A 130 1.86 8.09 -17.18
CA THR A 130 1.44 7.82 -15.80
C THR A 130 1.29 6.31 -15.55
N ILE A 131 0.63 5.58 -16.46
CA ILE A 131 0.43 4.13 -16.34
C ILE A 131 1.77 3.41 -16.27
N ARG A 132 2.70 3.70 -17.21
CA ARG A 132 4.03 3.09 -17.23
C ARG A 132 4.81 3.36 -15.94
N GLU A 133 4.83 4.60 -15.47
CA GLU A 133 5.52 4.98 -14.22
C GLU A 133 4.92 4.33 -12.97
N LEU A 134 3.63 3.96 -13.00
CA LEU A 134 2.98 3.25 -11.91
C LEU A 134 3.22 1.73 -12.01
N ASP A 135 3.16 1.16 -13.21
CA ASP A 135 3.50 -0.25 -13.48
C ASP A 135 4.93 -0.54 -13.07
N ASP A 136 5.90 0.27 -13.52
CA ASP A 136 7.32 0.14 -13.16
C ASP A 136 7.50 0.21 -11.63
N ALA A 137 6.84 1.17 -10.97
CA ALA A 137 6.95 1.31 -9.52
C ALA A 137 6.38 0.11 -8.75
N ILE A 138 5.25 -0.45 -9.20
CA ILE A 138 4.65 -1.64 -8.60
C ILE A 138 5.52 -2.88 -8.83
N ASP A 139 6.05 -3.05 -10.03
CA ASP A 139 6.93 -4.15 -10.39
C ASP A 139 8.25 -4.10 -9.61
N ASP A 140 8.88 -2.93 -9.52
CA ASP A 140 10.12 -2.73 -8.79
C ASP A 140 9.94 -2.97 -7.30
N TRP A 141 8.84 -2.46 -6.73
CA TRP A 141 8.48 -2.76 -5.35
C TRP A 141 8.31 -4.26 -5.15
N TYR A 142 7.54 -4.94 -6.00
CA TYR A 142 7.25 -6.37 -5.86
C TYR A 142 8.51 -7.23 -6.01
N LYS A 143 9.41 -6.90 -6.95
CA LYS A 143 10.72 -7.57 -7.12
C LYS A 143 11.65 -7.35 -5.93
N SER A 144 11.52 -6.22 -5.23
CA SER A 144 12.33 -5.92 -4.04
C SER A 144 11.92 -6.73 -2.80
N LEU A 145 10.73 -7.35 -2.82
CA LEU A 145 10.24 -8.13 -1.70
C LEU A 145 11.01 -9.45 -1.59
N PRO A 146 11.38 -9.90 -0.37
CA PRO A 146 12.06 -11.15 -0.11
C PRO A 146 11.10 -12.36 -0.22
N LEU A 147 10.20 -12.40 -1.20
CA LEU A 147 9.14 -13.42 -1.29
C LEU A 147 9.69 -14.85 -1.47
N SER A 148 10.93 -14.97 -1.96
CA SER A 148 11.61 -16.25 -2.22
C SER A 148 12.66 -16.60 -1.16
N TYR A 149 12.96 -15.71 -0.22
CA TYR A 149 14.01 -15.90 0.78
C TYR A 149 13.43 -16.47 2.08
N ASP A 150 14.26 -17.28 2.72
CA ASP A 150 13.92 -18.25 3.74
C ASP A 150 13.08 -17.71 4.93
N ILE A 151 11.76 -17.84 4.82
CA ILE A 151 10.78 -17.50 5.89
C ILE A 151 11.07 -18.33 7.15
N SER A 152 11.87 -19.40 7.08
CA SER A 152 12.21 -20.20 8.26
C SER A 152 13.01 -19.43 9.32
N ALA A 153 13.61 -18.30 8.96
CA ALA A 153 14.31 -17.44 9.92
C ALA A 153 13.37 -16.68 10.88
N PHE A 154 12.14 -16.33 10.45
CA PHE A 154 11.22 -15.54 11.30
C PHE A 154 10.71 -16.30 12.54
N PRO A 155 10.30 -17.58 12.43
CA PRO A 155 9.95 -18.37 13.61
C PRO A 155 11.14 -18.59 14.54
N ALA A 156 12.34 -18.76 13.98
CA ALA A 156 13.56 -18.98 14.77
C ALA A 156 13.97 -17.74 15.59
N GLN A 157 13.60 -16.54 15.12
CA GLN A 157 13.87 -15.28 15.80
C GLN A 157 12.74 -14.84 16.75
N GLY A 158 11.63 -15.59 16.79
CA GLY A 158 10.45 -15.29 17.62
C GLY A 158 9.66 -14.06 17.19
N ILE A 159 9.88 -13.57 15.96
CA ILE A 159 9.24 -12.35 15.44
C ILE A 159 7.82 -12.65 14.96
N MET A 160 7.64 -13.80 14.28
CA MET A 160 6.39 -14.17 13.64
C MET A 160 6.34 -15.68 13.44
N THR A 161 5.15 -16.28 13.57
CA THR A 161 4.91 -17.68 13.23
C THR A 161 5.01 -17.90 11.72
N ARG A 162 5.22 -19.16 11.29
CA ARG A 162 5.23 -19.50 9.86
C ARG A 162 3.90 -19.16 9.18
N GLU A 163 2.78 -19.32 9.89
CA GLU A 163 1.44 -19.07 9.36
C GLU A 163 1.19 -17.58 9.12
N GLU A 164 1.55 -16.73 10.08
CA GLU A 164 1.46 -15.27 9.94
C GLU A 164 2.34 -14.78 8.78
N ALA A 165 3.58 -15.28 8.67
CA ALA A 165 4.49 -14.87 7.61
C ALA A 165 3.97 -15.27 6.22
N LEU A 166 3.39 -16.47 6.10
CA LEU A 166 2.71 -16.91 4.89
C LEU A 166 1.48 -16.03 4.59
N GLY A 167 0.70 -15.67 5.61
CA GLY A 167 -0.43 -14.76 5.51
C GLY A 167 -0.03 -13.39 4.95
N CYS A 168 1.04 -12.79 5.49
CA CYS A 168 1.58 -11.53 4.98
C CYS A 168 2.03 -11.64 3.52
N GLN A 169 2.70 -12.72 3.11
CA GLN A 169 3.11 -12.90 1.72
C GLN A 169 1.91 -13.01 0.76
N ILE A 170 0.88 -13.76 1.17
CA ILE A 170 -0.36 -13.84 0.41
C ILE A 170 -1.01 -12.47 0.28
N MET A 171 -1.04 -11.69 1.37
CA MET A 171 -1.58 -10.32 1.37
C MET A 171 -0.81 -9.40 0.42
N LEU A 172 0.53 -9.39 0.46
CA LEU A 172 1.37 -8.58 -0.43
C LEU A 172 1.15 -8.96 -1.91
N HIS A 173 0.99 -10.25 -2.20
CA HIS A 173 0.67 -10.71 -3.56
C HIS A 173 -0.73 -10.26 -4.00
N ILE A 174 -1.71 -10.31 -3.11
CA ILE A 174 -3.07 -9.81 -3.36
C ILE A 174 -3.02 -8.32 -3.66
N GLN A 175 -2.34 -7.53 -2.83
CA GLN A 175 -2.23 -6.08 -2.98
C GLN A 175 -1.48 -5.70 -4.25
N HIS A 176 -0.43 -6.43 -4.62
CA HIS A 176 0.26 -6.29 -5.91
C HIS A 176 -0.70 -6.43 -7.09
N LYS A 177 -1.45 -7.54 -7.15
CA LYS A 177 -2.41 -7.78 -8.23
C LYS A 177 -3.54 -6.76 -8.22
N TYR A 178 -3.98 -6.34 -7.04
CA TYR A 178 -5.00 -5.31 -6.91
C TYR A 178 -4.55 -3.96 -7.47
N CYS A 179 -3.29 -3.56 -7.25
CA CYS A 179 -2.74 -2.32 -7.82
C CYS A 179 -2.70 -2.37 -9.35
N ILE A 180 -2.27 -3.49 -9.94
CA ILE A 180 -2.30 -3.70 -11.40
C ILE A 180 -3.74 -3.54 -11.94
N VAL A 181 -4.71 -4.19 -11.28
CA VAL A 181 -6.12 -4.04 -11.65
C VAL A 181 -6.58 -2.59 -11.56
N ALA A 182 -6.26 -1.87 -10.48
CA ALA A 182 -6.65 -0.47 -10.29
C ALA A 182 -6.05 0.45 -11.37
N ILE A 183 -4.77 0.29 -11.70
CA ILE A 183 -4.09 1.08 -12.75
C ILE A 183 -4.78 0.91 -14.09
N HIS A 184 -5.05 -0.33 -14.49
CA HIS A 184 -5.55 -0.63 -15.83
C HIS A 184 -7.07 -0.53 -15.98
N GLN A 185 -7.86 -0.70 -14.91
CA GLN A 185 -9.31 -0.46 -14.99
C GLN A 185 -9.61 1.03 -15.07
N MET A 186 -8.92 1.86 -14.29
CA MET A 186 -9.28 3.27 -14.15
C MET A 186 -8.70 4.16 -15.24
N SER A 187 -7.64 3.71 -15.92
CA SER A 187 -7.18 4.33 -17.17
C SER A 187 -8.23 4.29 -18.28
N THR A 188 -9.14 3.30 -18.28
CA THR A 188 -10.21 3.20 -19.30
C THR A 188 -11.34 4.21 -19.14
N GLY A 189 -11.45 4.88 -17.98
CA GLY A 189 -12.51 5.85 -17.67
C GLY A 189 -12.11 7.33 -17.87
N CYS A 190 -10.90 7.61 -18.36
CA CYS A 190 -10.44 8.98 -18.57
C CYS A 190 -11.16 9.64 -19.77
N ALA A 191 -11.59 10.89 -19.62
CA ALA A 191 -12.36 11.63 -20.64
C ALA A 191 -11.63 11.74 -21.99
N ALA A 192 -10.30 11.73 -21.99
CA ALA A 192 -9.49 11.73 -23.21
C ALA A 192 -9.68 10.46 -24.07
N TRP A 193 -9.98 9.31 -23.44
CA TRP A 193 -10.14 8.01 -24.11
C TRP A 193 -11.57 7.75 -24.62
N ILE A 194 -12.51 8.65 -24.32
CA ILE A 194 -13.91 8.55 -24.72
C ILE A 194 -14.16 9.25 -26.08
N ALA A 195 -13.20 10.01 -26.61
CA ALA A 195 -13.42 10.99 -27.69
C ALA A 195 -12.98 10.59 -29.13
N ASP A 196 -12.30 9.46 -29.40
CA ASP A 196 -11.67 9.14 -30.71
C ASP A 196 -11.55 7.61 -31.05
N PRO A 197 -12.59 6.97 -31.61
CA PRO A 197 -12.74 5.51 -31.68
C PRO A 197 -11.67 4.68 -32.42
N GLY A 198 -10.85 5.28 -33.29
CA GLY A 198 -10.09 4.55 -34.33
C GLY A 198 -8.80 3.86 -33.86
N SER A 199 -8.00 4.55 -33.04
CA SER A 199 -6.73 4.03 -32.46
C SER A 199 -6.89 3.68 -30.97
N GLN A 200 -8.00 4.11 -30.36
CA GLN A 200 -8.39 3.97 -28.96
C GLN A 200 -8.72 2.53 -28.53
N ALA A 201 -9.26 1.70 -29.42
CA ALA A 201 -9.76 0.38 -29.05
C ALA A 201 -8.65 -0.58 -28.59
N LEU A 202 -7.43 -0.46 -29.13
CA LEU A 202 -6.34 -1.39 -28.82
C LEU A 202 -5.74 -1.14 -27.43
N GLY A 203 -5.45 0.12 -27.05
CA GLY A 203 -4.88 0.47 -25.74
C GLY A 203 -5.83 0.17 -24.57
N ILE A 204 -7.13 0.47 -24.76
CA ILE A 204 -8.19 0.11 -23.81
C ILE A 204 -8.30 -1.41 -23.68
N LYS A 205 -8.35 -2.13 -24.81
CA LYS A 205 -8.45 -3.59 -24.82
C LYS A 205 -7.25 -4.25 -24.14
N LEU A 206 -6.04 -3.77 -24.42
CA LEU A 206 -4.81 -4.27 -23.78
C LEU A 206 -4.82 -4.02 -22.27
N SER A 207 -5.21 -2.83 -21.82
CA SER A 207 -5.32 -2.51 -20.39
C SER A 207 -6.37 -3.41 -19.69
N LEU A 208 -7.54 -3.57 -20.30
CA LEU A 208 -8.58 -4.47 -19.78
C LEU A 208 -8.11 -5.94 -19.75
N GLU A 209 -7.34 -6.37 -20.74
CA GLU A 209 -6.77 -7.71 -20.77
C GLU A 209 -5.77 -7.93 -19.64
N VAL A 210 -4.89 -6.94 -19.37
CA VAL A 210 -3.98 -6.98 -18.22
C VAL A 210 -4.76 -7.03 -16.90
N ALA A 211 -5.77 -6.17 -16.72
CA ALA A 211 -6.64 -6.19 -15.54
C ALA A 211 -7.36 -7.54 -15.37
N ALA A 212 -7.87 -8.12 -16.46
CA ALA A 212 -8.55 -9.42 -16.43
C ALA A 212 -7.58 -10.56 -16.10
N ASN A 213 -6.37 -10.53 -16.65
CA ASN A 213 -5.30 -11.48 -16.33
C ASN A 213 -4.91 -11.40 -14.85
N ALA A 214 -4.71 -10.19 -14.33
CA ALA A 214 -4.41 -9.95 -12.92
C ALA A 214 -5.54 -10.42 -11.99
N SER A 215 -6.80 -10.13 -12.35
CA SER A 215 -7.98 -10.59 -11.61
C SER A 215 -8.08 -12.11 -11.57
N ARG A 216 -7.81 -12.80 -12.69
CA ARG A 216 -7.76 -14.27 -12.75
C ARG A 216 -6.66 -14.84 -11.86
N ALA A 217 -5.46 -14.28 -11.91
CA ALA A 217 -4.34 -14.70 -11.06
C ALA A 217 -4.66 -14.52 -9.56
N LEU A 218 -5.33 -13.41 -9.21
CA LEU A 218 -5.78 -13.13 -7.86
C LEU A 218 -6.80 -14.18 -7.38
N LEU A 219 -7.82 -14.47 -8.18
CA LEU A 219 -8.83 -15.50 -7.87
C LEU A 219 -8.20 -16.89 -7.70
N GLN A 220 -7.24 -17.25 -8.57
CA GLN A 220 -6.51 -18.52 -8.45
C GLN A 220 -5.73 -18.60 -7.13
N LYS A 221 -5.12 -17.50 -6.68
CA LYS A 221 -4.43 -17.44 -5.38
C LYS A 221 -5.39 -17.59 -4.20
N PHE A 222 -6.54 -16.92 -4.22
CA PHE A 222 -7.57 -17.11 -3.19
C PHE A 222 -8.07 -18.56 -3.13
N LEU A 223 -8.31 -19.18 -4.29
CA LEU A 223 -8.73 -20.58 -4.35
C LEU A 223 -7.65 -21.54 -3.82
N GLY A 224 -6.37 -21.29 -4.13
CA GLY A 224 -5.25 -22.09 -3.64
C GLY A 224 -4.99 -21.92 -2.14
N ALA A 225 -5.27 -20.74 -1.58
CA ALA A 225 -5.11 -20.43 -0.16
C ALA A 225 -6.38 -20.68 0.69
N LYS A 226 -7.44 -21.26 0.10
CA LYS A 226 -8.75 -21.43 0.76
C LYS A 226 -8.66 -22.13 2.11
N ALA A 227 -7.82 -23.16 2.25
CA ALA A 227 -7.65 -23.89 3.50
C ALA A 227 -7.06 -23.01 4.62
N LEU A 228 -6.15 -22.09 4.28
CA LEU A 228 -5.56 -21.14 5.24
C LEU A 228 -6.60 -20.15 5.76
N PHE A 229 -7.46 -19.64 4.87
CA PHE A 229 -8.54 -18.71 5.25
C PHE A 229 -9.68 -19.37 6.03
N GLN A 230 -9.80 -20.71 6.00
CA GLN A 230 -10.84 -21.44 6.72
C GLN A 230 -10.41 -21.88 8.13
N GLN A 231 -9.10 -21.93 8.42
CA GLN A 231 -8.57 -22.38 9.71
C GLN A 231 -8.37 -21.25 10.73
N GLY A 232 -8.19 -20.00 10.27
CA GLY A 232 -8.14 -18.82 11.12
C GLY A 232 -9.41 -17.99 10.96
N GLY A 233 -10.20 -17.85 12.03
CA GLY A 233 -11.18 -16.78 12.11
C GLY A 233 -10.44 -15.45 12.09
N PHE A 234 -10.50 -14.73 10.98
CA PHE A 234 -9.82 -13.45 10.83
C PHE A 234 -10.59 -12.37 11.59
N TRP A 235 -10.32 -12.23 12.90
CA TRP A 235 -10.64 -11.05 13.74
C TRP A 235 -9.64 -10.94 14.88
#